data_AF-A0A8J4WK69-F1
#
_entry.id   AF-A0A8J4WK69-F1
#
_cell.length_a   1.000
_cell.length_b   1.000
_cell.length_c   1.000
_cell.angle_alpha   90.00
_cell.angle_beta   90.00
_cell.angle_gamma   90.00
#
_symmetry.space_group_name_H-M   'P 1'
#
loop_
_entity.id
_entity.type
_entity.pdbx_description
1 polymer ?
#
loop_
_entity_poly.entity_id
_entity_poly.type
_entity_poly.pdbx_seq_one_letter_code
_entity_poly.pdbx_strand_id
1 'polypeptide(L)'
;EQLPKYLRNTSPVSLENNQDSDWRHDCVLDIDQLARLYVSGAAPNTTRSLLPPASRTKMPADSPEHTSSQCGLLEFRRAFRLADLFVELADLQPKENWIDSLEARNMLLLHIWCQALKMDDWSKILPDEDPVQICSRSFICSLVRNLNRTHKHALELLFTPERLFSCSELEPFASDPQFRYLIQSGFEFMQSISV
;
A
#
# COMPACT_ATOMS: atom_id res chain seq x y z
N GLU A 1 27.70 -45.54 -5.79
CA GLU A 1 27.08 -44.22 -6.05
C GLU A 1 28.04 -43.40 -6.90
N GLN A 2 27.67 -43.08 -8.15
CA GLN A 2 28.47 -42.24 -9.05
C GLN A 2 27.53 -41.27 -9.76
N LEU A 3 27.70 -39.98 -9.48
CA LEU A 3 26.99 -38.87 -10.13
C LEU A 3 27.36 -38.80 -11.63
N PRO A 4 26.42 -38.49 -12.54
CA PRO A 4 26.69 -38.49 -13.98
C PRO A 4 27.36 -37.22 -14.52
N LYS A 5 28.08 -37.43 -15.62
CA LYS A 5 29.13 -36.63 -16.25
C LYS A 5 28.62 -35.46 -17.13
N TYR A 6 27.80 -34.54 -16.61
CA TYR A 6 27.37 -33.38 -17.40
C TYR A 6 28.23 -32.11 -17.18
N LEU A 7 29.18 -32.14 -16.25
CA LEU A 7 30.08 -31.01 -15.95
C LEU A 7 31.39 -31.05 -16.76
N ARG A 8 31.31 -31.29 -18.07
CA ARG A 8 32.42 -31.02 -19.00
C ARG A 8 31.86 -30.61 -20.36
N ASN A 9 31.86 -29.31 -20.62
CA ASN A 9 32.67 -28.76 -21.71
C ASN A 9 32.60 -27.24 -21.73
N THR A 10 33.76 -26.63 -21.63
CA THR A 10 34.05 -25.25 -21.96
C THR A 10 34.51 -25.15 -23.43
N SER A 11 33.90 -24.19 -24.15
CA SER A 11 34.41 -23.46 -25.34
C SER A 11 34.30 -24.11 -26.74
N PRO A 12 34.30 -23.35 -27.87
CA PRO A 12 33.96 -21.94 -28.12
C PRO A 12 32.96 -21.70 -29.31
N VAL A 13 32.28 -20.54 -29.30
CA VAL A 13 31.72 -19.69 -30.39
C VAL A 13 31.16 -20.35 -31.68
N SER A 14 29.90 -20.02 -32.01
CA SER A 14 29.47 -19.66 -33.37
C SER A 14 28.32 -18.65 -33.30
N LEU A 15 28.60 -17.45 -33.83
CA LEU A 15 27.65 -16.37 -34.09
C LEU A 15 26.75 -16.79 -35.26
N GLU A 16 25.51 -17.19 -34.99
CA GLU A 16 24.46 -17.17 -36.01
C GLU A 16 23.19 -16.54 -35.45
N ASN A 17 22.85 -15.42 -36.07
CA ASN A 17 21.58 -14.71 -36.08
C ASN A 17 20.38 -15.52 -35.60
N ASN A 18 19.92 -15.22 -34.39
CA ASN A 18 18.49 -15.26 -34.06
C ASN A 18 18.23 -14.13 -33.06
N GLN A 19 17.74 -13.00 -33.59
CA GLN A 19 17.08 -11.98 -32.78
C GLN A 19 15.68 -12.49 -32.38
N ASP A 20 15.65 -13.56 -31.58
CA ASP A 20 14.50 -13.79 -30.71
C ASP A 20 14.85 -13.04 -29.42
N SER A 21 14.09 -11.99 -29.15
CA SER A 21 14.16 -11.19 -27.94
C SER A 21 14.15 -12.11 -26.72
N ASP A 22 15.34 -12.33 -26.18
CA ASP A 22 15.66 -13.07 -24.98
C ASP A 22 15.07 -12.31 -23.79
N TRP A 23 13.74 -12.41 -23.60
CA TRP A 23 13.08 -12.01 -22.37
C TRP A 23 13.53 -12.99 -21.28
N ARG A 24 14.81 -12.98 -20.91
CA ARG A 24 15.25 -13.61 -19.66
C ARG A 24 14.64 -12.76 -18.56
N HIS A 25 13.67 -13.35 -17.89
CA HIS A 25 12.93 -12.73 -16.81
C HIS A 25 13.86 -12.66 -15.59
N ASP A 26 14.80 -11.72 -15.60
CA ASP A 26 15.94 -11.69 -14.66
C ASP A 26 15.68 -10.90 -13.35
N CYS A 27 14.44 -10.59 -13.01
CA CYS A 27 14.14 -9.96 -11.71
C CYS A 27 13.00 -10.66 -10.99
N VAL A 28 13.34 -11.55 -10.07
CA VAL A 28 12.47 -11.88 -8.94
C VAL A 28 12.45 -10.64 -8.05
N LEU A 29 11.37 -9.86 -8.13
CA LEU A 29 11.16 -8.69 -7.27
C LEU A 29 11.16 -9.15 -5.81
N ASP A 30 11.90 -8.43 -4.97
CA ASP A 30 11.82 -8.60 -3.52
C ASP A 30 10.42 -8.22 -3.01
N ILE A 31 10.02 -8.80 -1.87
CA ILE A 31 8.70 -8.61 -1.27
C ILE A 31 8.44 -7.14 -0.93
N ASP A 32 9.46 -6.43 -0.42
CA ASP A 32 9.35 -4.99 -0.15
C ASP A 32 9.08 -4.21 -1.44
N GLN A 33 9.85 -4.47 -2.49
CA GLN A 33 9.70 -3.81 -3.79
C GLN A 33 8.33 -4.10 -4.41
N LEU A 34 7.86 -5.35 -4.34
CA LEU A 34 6.56 -5.74 -4.86
C LEU A 34 5.42 -5.06 -4.09
N ALA A 35 5.51 -4.97 -2.77
CA ALA A 35 4.51 -4.29 -1.94
C ALA A 35 4.45 -2.79 -2.25
N ARG A 36 5.61 -2.14 -2.41
CA ARG A 36 5.71 -0.73 -2.85
C ARG A 36 5.12 -0.51 -4.24
N LEU A 37 5.35 -1.44 -5.17
CA LEU A 37 4.78 -1.36 -6.52
C LEU A 37 3.25 -1.45 -6.50
N TYR A 38 2.66 -2.31 -5.67
CA TYR A 38 1.21 -2.38 -5.53
C TYR A 38 0.58 -1.04 -5.11
N VAL A 39 1.15 -0.36 -4.11
CA VAL A 39 0.58 0.90 -3.62
C VAL A 39 0.98 2.11 -4.47
N SER A 40 2.13 2.06 -5.16
CA SER A 40 2.57 3.14 -6.07
C SER A 40 1.85 3.09 -7.41
N GLY A 41 1.42 1.91 -7.85
CA GLY A 41 0.60 1.71 -9.05
C GLY A 41 -0.87 2.06 -8.82
N ALA A 42 -1.31 2.13 -7.56
CA ALA A 42 -2.67 2.52 -7.21
C ALA A 42 -2.90 3.99 -7.56
N ALA A 43 -3.71 4.24 -8.59
CA ALA A 43 -4.01 5.60 -9.01
C ALA A 43 -4.87 6.30 -7.94
N PRO A 44 -4.50 7.49 -7.44
CA PRO A 44 -5.37 8.27 -6.59
C PRO A 44 -6.66 8.54 -7.38
N ASN A 45 -7.79 8.25 -6.76
CA ASN A 45 -9.08 8.46 -7.41
C ASN A 45 -9.29 9.97 -7.52
N THR A 46 -8.94 10.55 -8.67
CA THR A 46 -9.04 12.00 -8.94
C THR A 46 -10.48 12.53 -8.82
N THR A 47 -11.45 11.62 -8.79
CA THR A 47 -12.89 11.85 -8.63
C THR A 47 -13.44 11.43 -7.26
N ARG A 48 -12.65 10.84 -6.34
CA ARG A 48 -13.10 10.52 -4.98
C ARG A 48 -13.16 11.81 -4.16
N SER A 49 -14.30 12.47 -4.32
CA SER A 49 -14.60 13.68 -3.58
C SER A 49 -14.94 13.34 -2.12
N LEU A 50 -14.23 13.98 -1.19
CA LEU A 50 -14.59 13.99 0.22
C LEU A 50 -15.89 14.77 0.48
N LEU A 51 -16.47 15.44 -0.53
CA LEU A 51 -17.74 16.13 -0.40
C LEU A 51 -18.92 15.17 -0.14
N PRO A 52 -19.96 15.66 0.57
CA PRO A 52 -21.19 14.92 0.81
C PRO A 52 -21.86 14.43 -0.48
N PRO A 53 -22.62 13.31 -0.43
CA PRO A 53 -23.34 12.78 -1.59
C PRO A 53 -24.30 13.78 -2.24
N ALA A 54 -24.92 14.67 -1.44
CA ALA A 54 -25.84 15.70 -1.93
C ALA A 54 -25.16 16.80 -2.77
N SER A 55 -23.86 16.97 -2.60
CA SER A 55 -23.04 17.96 -3.31
C SER A 55 -22.33 17.37 -4.53
N ARG A 56 -22.45 16.05 -4.75
CA ARG A 56 -21.89 15.39 -5.94
C ARG A 56 -22.85 15.57 -7.11
N THR A 57 -22.33 16.07 -8.22
CA THR A 57 -23.03 16.01 -9.52
C THR A 57 -23.35 14.54 -9.79
N LYS A 58 -24.64 14.17 -9.93
CA LYS A 58 -25.07 12.78 -10.17
C LYS A 58 -24.38 12.24 -11.42
N MET A 59 -23.39 11.38 -11.23
CA MET A 59 -22.77 10.60 -12.30
C MET A 59 -23.54 9.26 -12.46
N PRO A 60 -23.59 8.69 -13.68
CA PRO A 60 -24.30 7.45 -13.95
C PRO A 60 -23.73 6.28 -13.11
N ALA A 61 -24.62 5.38 -12.69
CA ALA A 61 -24.33 4.27 -11.76
C ALA A 61 -23.31 3.24 -12.30
N ASP A 62 -23.05 3.24 -13.61
CA ASP A 62 -22.05 2.39 -14.28
C ASP A 62 -20.69 3.10 -14.50
N SER A 63 -20.38 4.11 -13.69
CA SER A 63 -19.11 4.84 -13.80
C SER A 63 -17.92 3.92 -13.43
N PRO A 64 -16.80 3.94 -14.20
CA PRO A 64 -15.57 3.19 -13.89
C PRO A 64 -14.93 3.52 -12.53
N GLU A 65 -15.50 4.46 -11.77
CA GLU A 65 -15.10 4.92 -10.44
C GLU A 65 -15.34 3.87 -9.33
N HIS A 66 -16.46 3.13 -9.38
CA HIS A 66 -16.70 2.08 -8.39
C HIS A 66 -15.68 0.95 -8.53
N THR A 67 -15.27 0.66 -9.77
CA THR A 67 -14.25 -0.33 -10.07
C THR A 67 -12.84 0.15 -9.71
N SER A 68 -12.51 1.44 -9.85
CA SER A 68 -11.18 1.97 -9.51
C SER A 68 -10.93 2.03 -8.00
N SER A 69 -11.92 2.46 -7.21
CA SER A 69 -11.80 2.44 -5.75
C SER A 69 -11.73 1.01 -5.19
N GLN A 70 -12.39 0.06 -5.85
CA GLN A 70 -12.31 -1.35 -5.47
C GLN A 70 -10.97 -1.97 -5.89
N CYS A 71 -10.41 -1.54 -7.02
CA CYS A 71 -9.06 -1.90 -7.47
C CYS A 71 -7.99 -1.44 -6.47
N GLY A 72 -8.04 -0.16 -6.05
CA GLY A 72 -7.12 0.37 -5.05
C GLY A 72 -7.19 -0.39 -3.73
N LEU A 73 -8.39 -0.69 -3.20
CA LEU A 73 -8.52 -1.48 -1.96
C LEU A 73 -7.88 -2.87 -2.07
N LEU A 74 -7.97 -3.52 -3.25
CA LEU A 74 -7.36 -4.82 -3.48
C LEU A 74 -5.83 -4.73 -3.53
N GLU A 75 -5.28 -3.69 -4.18
CA GLU A 75 -3.83 -3.46 -4.26
C GLU A 75 -3.22 -3.20 -2.88
N PHE A 76 -3.84 -2.34 -2.09
CA PHE A 76 -3.41 -2.08 -0.71
C PHE A 76 -3.51 -3.35 0.14
N ARG A 77 -4.59 -4.13 0.02
CA ARG A 77 -4.72 -5.40 0.73
C ARG A 77 -3.60 -6.40 0.37
N ARG A 78 -3.20 -6.46 -0.91
CA ARG A 78 -2.05 -7.29 -1.34
C ARG A 78 -0.75 -6.80 -0.72
N ALA A 79 -0.52 -5.49 -0.67
CA ALA A 79 0.65 -4.91 -0.04
C ALA A 79 0.72 -5.22 1.48
N PHE A 80 -0.40 -5.12 2.21
CA PHE A 80 -0.45 -5.52 3.63
C PHE A 80 -0.13 -7.01 3.82
N ARG A 81 -0.66 -7.89 2.96
CA ARG A 81 -0.35 -9.32 3.05
C ARG A 81 1.12 -9.60 2.79
N LEU A 82 1.75 -8.89 1.86
CA LEU A 82 3.19 -8.99 1.61
C LEU A 82 4.01 -8.53 2.81
N ALA A 83 3.60 -7.45 3.49
CA ALA A 83 4.26 -6.98 4.71
C ALA A 83 4.17 -8.01 5.85
N ASP A 84 3.04 -8.72 5.99
CA ASP A 84 2.92 -9.82 6.96
C ASP A 84 3.80 -11.02 6.59
N LEU A 85 3.83 -11.40 5.30
CA LEU A 85 4.68 -12.47 4.78
C LEU A 85 6.17 -12.18 4.99
N PHE A 86 6.57 -10.90 5.02
CA PHE A 86 7.95 -10.48 5.26
C PHE A 86 8.50 -11.04 6.59
N VAL A 87 7.68 -11.02 7.65
CA VAL A 87 8.06 -11.58 8.96
C VAL A 87 7.96 -13.11 8.96
N GLU A 88 6.89 -13.67 8.39
CA GLU A 88 6.71 -15.13 8.30
C GLU A 88 7.88 -15.82 7.56
N LEU A 89 8.44 -15.16 6.54
CA LEU A 89 9.57 -15.69 5.76
C LEU A 89 10.93 -15.44 6.41
N ALA A 90 11.08 -14.41 7.22
CA ALA A 90 12.31 -14.14 7.95
C ALA A 90 12.67 -15.28 8.91
N ASP A 91 11.66 -15.94 9.49
CA ASP A 91 11.83 -17.12 10.35
C ASP A 91 12.41 -18.33 9.60
N LEU A 92 12.30 -18.36 8.27
CA LEU A 92 12.77 -19.44 7.41
C LEU A 92 14.16 -19.16 6.81
N GLN A 93 14.68 -17.94 6.92
CA GLN A 93 15.97 -17.57 6.33
C GLN A 93 17.17 -17.86 7.25
N PRO A 94 18.36 -18.15 6.68
CA PRO A 94 19.59 -18.32 7.46
C PRO A 94 19.90 -17.07 8.28
N LYS A 95 20.28 -17.26 9.55
CA LYS A 95 20.43 -16.18 10.55
C LYS A 95 21.56 -15.16 10.30
N GLU A 96 22.28 -15.28 9.20
CA GLU A 96 23.50 -14.52 8.93
C GLU A 96 23.25 -13.12 8.32
N ASN A 97 22.01 -12.84 7.88
CA ASN A 97 21.60 -11.53 7.33
C ASN A 97 20.39 -10.97 8.09
N TRP A 98 20.47 -10.85 9.42
CA TRP A 98 19.39 -10.25 10.22
C TRP A 98 19.33 -8.73 10.01
N ILE A 99 18.72 -8.31 8.90
CA ILE A 99 17.90 -7.10 8.92
C ILE A 99 16.80 -7.37 9.94
N ASP A 100 16.55 -6.43 10.86
CA ASP A 100 15.42 -6.54 11.78
C ASP A 100 14.13 -6.61 10.94
N SER A 101 13.63 -7.83 10.75
CA SER A 101 12.48 -8.12 9.87
C SER A 101 11.22 -7.43 10.37
N LEU A 102 11.13 -7.16 11.67
CA LEU A 102 10.06 -6.40 12.27
C LEU A 102 10.20 -4.91 11.97
N GLU A 103 11.41 -4.36 12.06
CA GLU A 103 11.69 -2.96 11.66
C GLU A 103 11.39 -2.74 10.17
N ALA A 104 11.88 -3.61 9.29
CA ALA A 104 11.62 -3.55 7.87
C ALA A 104 10.12 -3.66 7.54
N ARG A 105 9.40 -4.59 8.18
CA ARG A 105 7.94 -4.67 8.09
C ARG A 105 7.28 -3.36 8.52
N ASN A 106 7.69 -2.78 9.65
CA ASN A 106 7.12 -1.53 10.14
C ASN A 106 7.37 -0.35 9.19
N MET A 107 8.56 -0.27 8.58
CA MET A 107 8.88 0.75 7.59
C MET A 107 8.04 0.58 6.31
N LEU A 108 7.82 -0.67 5.87
CA LEU A 108 6.96 -0.95 4.72
C LEU A 108 5.49 -0.63 5.02
N LEU A 109 4.99 -1.00 6.18
CA LEU A 109 3.63 -0.65 6.61
C LEU A 109 3.45 0.88 6.68
N LEU A 110 4.45 1.60 7.19
CA LEU A 110 4.42 3.06 7.26
C LEU A 110 4.30 3.68 5.87
N HIS A 111 5.09 3.17 4.91
CA HIS A 111 5.00 3.56 3.50
C HIS A 111 3.60 3.29 2.94
N ILE A 112 3.05 2.08 3.14
CA ILE A 112 1.70 1.72 2.68
C ILE A 112 0.65 2.70 3.22
N TRP A 113 0.68 3.04 4.52
CA TRP A 113 -0.26 4.00 5.08
C TRP A 113 -0.07 5.42 4.54
N CYS A 114 1.17 5.86 4.32
CA CYS A 114 1.44 7.15 3.69
C CYS A 114 0.85 7.23 2.28
N GLN A 115 0.97 6.15 1.50
CA GLN A 115 0.34 6.07 0.18
C GLN A 115 -1.18 6.04 0.27
N ALA A 116 -1.76 5.36 1.27
CA ALA A 116 -3.21 5.31 1.48
C ALA A 116 -3.78 6.71 1.75
N LEU A 117 -3.08 7.53 2.51
CA LEU A 117 -3.46 8.93 2.78
C LEU A 117 -3.45 9.78 1.50
N LYS A 118 -2.52 9.52 0.58
CA LYS A 118 -2.43 10.23 -0.70
C LYS A 118 -3.55 9.88 -1.69
N MET A 119 -4.33 8.84 -1.41
CA MET A 119 -5.46 8.42 -2.26
C MET A 119 -6.67 9.35 -2.15
N ASP A 120 -6.74 10.17 -1.10
CA ASP A 120 -7.81 11.14 -0.85
C ASP A 120 -7.37 12.56 -1.21
N ASP A 121 -8.28 13.35 -1.75
CA ASP A 121 -8.06 14.78 -2.00
C ASP A 121 -8.52 15.61 -0.79
N TRP A 122 -7.59 15.85 0.13
CA TRP A 122 -7.82 16.59 1.36
C TRP A 122 -8.05 18.10 1.16
N SER A 123 -7.81 18.62 -0.04
CA SER A 123 -8.02 20.06 -0.32
C SER A 123 -9.50 20.41 -0.57
N LYS A 124 -10.33 19.42 -0.91
CA LYS A 124 -11.74 19.61 -1.30
C LYS A 124 -12.70 19.25 -0.17
N ILE A 125 -12.65 20.05 0.90
CA ILE A 125 -13.43 19.83 2.12
C ILE A 125 -14.30 21.07 2.41
N LEU A 126 -15.51 20.84 2.90
CA LEU A 126 -16.41 21.92 3.32
C LEU A 126 -15.98 22.47 4.70
N PRO A 127 -15.90 23.80 4.91
CA PRO A 127 -15.39 24.39 6.14
C PRO A 127 -16.12 24.00 7.43
N ASP A 128 -17.44 23.76 7.35
CA ASP A 128 -18.31 23.50 8.51
C ASP A 128 -18.61 22.01 8.71
N GLU A 129 -17.90 21.13 8.02
CA GLU A 129 -18.18 19.71 8.07
C GLU A 129 -17.42 19.00 9.19
N ASP A 130 -18.13 18.11 9.89
CA ASP A 130 -17.57 17.28 10.95
C ASP A 130 -16.38 16.43 10.44
N PRO A 131 -15.18 16.55 11.05
CA PRO A 131 -14.00 15.75 10.72
C PRO A 131 -14.27 14.25 10.66
N VAL A 132 -15.13 13.74 11.54
CA VAL A 132 -15.48 12.32 11.56
C VAL A 132 -16.26 11.93 10.32
N GLN A 133 -17.18 12.79 9.86
CA GLN A 133 -17.93 12.56 8.62
C GLN A 133 -17.01 12.57 7.40
N ILE A 134 -16.07 13.51 7.32
CA ILE A 134 -15.06 13.57 6.26
C ILE A 134 -14.22 12.29 6.27
N CYS A 135 -13.67 11.92 7.44
CA CYS A 135 -12.87 10.72 7.60
C CYS A 135 -13.68 9.46 7.23
N SER A 136 -14.96 9.36 7.61
CA SER A 136 -15.79 8.19 7.34
C SER A 136 -15.91 7.86 5.84
N ARG A 137 -15.77 8.87 4.97
CA ARG A 137 -15.85 8.77 3.50
C ARG A 137 -14.50 8.59 2.81
N SER A 138 -13.41 8.84 3.54
CA SER A 138 -12.04 8.70 3.05
C SER A 138 -11.71 7.28 2.60
N PHE A 139 -10.74 7.15 1.70
CA PHE A 139 -10.13 5.90 1.30
C PHE A 139 -9.50 5.22 2.51
N ILE A 140 -8.77 5.97 3.35
CA ILE A 140 -8.13 5.39 4.54
C ILE A 140 -9.15 4.70 5.48
N CYS A 141 -10.30 5.32 5.74
CA CYS A 141 -11.33 4.70 6.56
C CYS A 141 -11.98 3.49 5.88
N SER A 142 -12.14 3.54 4.56
CA SER A 142 -12.63 2.39 3.77
C SER A 142 -11.66 1.22 3.81
N LEU A 143 -10.36 1.51 3.77
CA LEU A 143 -9.27 0.55 3.86
C LEU A 143 -9.24 -0.09 5.26
N VAL A 144 -9.32 0.70 6.34
CA VAL A 144 -9.44 0.16 7.71
C VAL A 144 -10.62 -0.79 7.84
N ARG A 145 -11.81 -0.41 7.37
CA ARG A 145 -12.99 -1.31 7.37
C ARG A 145 -12.77 -2.57 6.55
N ASN A 146 -12.05 -2.49 5.44
CA ASN A 146 -11.71 -3.65 4.61
C ASN A 146 -10.73 -4.60 5.31
N LEU A 147 -9.70 -4.04 5.95
CA LEU A 147 -8.70 -4.78 6.71
C LEU A 147 -9.33 -5.44 7.94
N ASN A 148 -10.17 -4.77 8.72
CA ASN A 148 -10.84 -5.37 9.88
C ASN A 148 -11.68 -6.61 9.52
N ARG A 149 -12.21 -6.67 8.30
CA ARG A 149 -12.97 -7.84 7.81
C ARG A 149 -12.09 -9.00 7.37
N THR A 150 -10.81 -8.76 7.09
CA THR A 150 -9.97 -9.67 6.31
C THR A 150 -8.62 -10.01 6.95
N HIS A 151 -8.12 -9.16 7.85
CA HIS A 151 -6.87 -9.32 8.60
C HIS A 151 -7.17 -9.41 10.09
N LYS A 152 -6.68 -10.48 10.71
CA LYS A 152 -6.92 -10.80 12.13
C LYS A 152 -6.28 -9.80 13.10
N HIS A 153 -5.25 -9.08 12.65
CA HIS A 153 -4.46 -8.10 13.42
C HIS A 153 -4.44 -6.71 12.76
N ALA A 154 -5.50 -6.35 12.02
CA ALA A 154 -5.57 -5.07 11.29
C ALA A 154 -5.30 -3.83 12.17
N LEU A 155 -5.67 -3.91 13.45
CA LEU A 155 -5.43 -2.88 14.45
C LEU A 155 -3.95 -2.68 14.80
N GLU A 156 -3.16 -3.76 14.80
CA GLU A 156 -1.71 -3.70 15.08
C GLU A 156 -0.95 -3.01 13.94
N LEU A 157 -1.61 -2.83 12.79
CA LEU A 157 -1.04 -2.18 11.61
C LEU A 157 -1.22 -0.66 11.64
N LEU A 158 -2.12 -0.12 12.47
CA LEU A 158 -2.42 1.32 12.49
C LEU A 158 -1.32 2.08 13.23
N PHE A 159 -0.61 2.94 12.49
CA PHE A 159 0.35 3.87 13.09
C PHE A 159 -0.35 5.06 13.73
N THR A 160 0.23 5.57 14.81
CA THR A 160 -0.22 6.82 15.42
C THR A 160 -0.02 7.99 14.45
N PRO A 161 -0.88 9.03 14.50
CA PRO A 161 -0.74 10.21 13.66
C PRO A 161 0.64 10.85 13.73
N GLU A 162 1.26 10.88 14.91
CA GLU A 162 2.59 11.45 15.12
C GLU A 162 3.64 10.74 14.26
N ARG A 163 3.60 9.40 14.22
CA ARG A 163 4.54 8.60 13.43
C ARG A 163 4.29 8.73 11.94
N LEU A 164 3.04 8.89 11.50
CA LEU A 164 2.71 9.19 10.12
C LEU A 164 3.25 10.56 9.70
N PHE A 165 3.03 11.60 10.50
CA PHE A 165 3.49 12.95 10.17
C PHE A 165 5.00 13.14 10.23
N SER A 166 5.74 12.27 10.93
CA SER A 166 7.21 12.25 10.88
C SER A 166 7.77 11.65 9.58
N CYS A 167 6.95 11.04 8.74
CA CYS A 167 7.40 10.47 7.48
C CYS A 167 7.58 11.56 6.41
N SER A 168 8.74 11.58 5.76
CA SER A 168 9.06 12.52 4.66
C SER A 168 8.10 12.38 3.47
N GLU A 169 7.51 11.20 3.28
CA GLU A 169 6.54 10.97 2.21
C GLU A 169 5.27 11.81 2.33
N LEU A 170 4.93 12.25 3.55
CA LEU A 170 3.76 13.08 3.82
C LEU A 170 4.11 14.55 4.04
N GLU A 171 5.39 14.96 3.90
CA GLU A 171 5.82 16.34 4.12
C GLU A 171 4.96 17.41 3.41
N PRO A 172 4.48 17.20 2.16
CA PRO A 172 3.59 18.14 1.49
C PRO A 172 2.24 18.36 2.20
N PHE A 173 1.75 17.34 2.92
CA PHE A 173 0.47 17.38 3.64
C PHE A 173 0.65 17.66 5.13
N ALA A 174 1.75 17.20 5.72
CA ALA A 174 2.01 17.26 7.16
C ALA A 174 2.21 18.70 7.69
N SER A 175 2.47 19.66 6.80
CA SER A 175 2.54 21.09 7.09
C SER A 175 1.16 21.77 7.15
N ASP A 176 0.12 21.15 6.58
CA ASP A 176 -1.25 21.68 6.60
C ASP A 176 -1.95 21.37 7.93
N PRO A 177 -2.28 22.39 8.75
CA PRO A 177 -2.97 22.20 10.02
C PRO A 177 -4.35 21.53 9.87
N GLN A 178 -5.05 21.79 8.76
CA GLN A 178 -6.37 21.22 8.50
C GLN A 178 -6.24 19.71 8.27
N PHE A 179 -5.31 19.29 7.40
CA PHE A 179 -5.00 17.88 7.20
C PHE A 179 -4.64 17.19 8.51
N ARG A 180 -3.75 17.76 9.33
CA ARG A 180 -3.35 17.17 10.61
C ARG A 180 -4.53 16.96 11.55
N TYR A 181 -5.38 17.97 11.69
CA TYR A 181 -6.57 17.92 12.54
C TYR A 181 -7.55 16.82 12.08
N LEU A 182 -7.77 16.69 10.77
CA LEU A 182 -8.65 15.68 10.19
C LEU A 182 -8.13 14.26 10.42
N ILE A 183 -6.83 14.02 10.20
CA ILE A 183 -6.24 12.70 10.42
C ILE A 183 -6.26 12.35 11.91
N GLN A 184 -5.97 13.29 12.80
CA GLN A 184 -6.00 13.04 14.24
C GLN A 184 -7.41 12.68 14.73
N SER A 185 -8.41 13.49 14.36
CA SER A 185 -9.82 13.23 14.70
C SER A 185 -10.34 11.94 14.05
N GLY A 186 -9.95 11.71 12.79
CA GLY A 186 -10.30 10.51 12.05
C GLY A 186 -9.66 9.24 12.61
N PHE A 187 -8.48 9.36 13.21
CA PHE A 187 -7.77 8.23 13.82
C PHE A 187 -8.51 7.69 15.04
N GLU A 188 -8.99 8.56 15.92
CA GLU A 188 -9.82 8.16 17.07
C GLU A 188 -11.09 7.42 16.60
N PHE A 189 -11.73 7.92 15.54
CA PHE A 189 -12.85 7.24 14.90
C PHE A 189 -12.44 5.88 14.30
N MET A 190 -11.33 5.81 13.57
CA MET A 190 -10.83 4.57 12.98
C MET A 190 -10.48 3.52 14.04
N GLN A 191 -9.98 3.92 15.20
CA GLN A 191 -9.78 3.01 16.33
C GLN A 191 -11.11 2.47 16.85
N SER A 192 -12.13 3.33 17.02
CA SER A 192 -13.46 2.91 17.51
C SER A 192 -14.18 1.90 16.60
N ILE A 193 -13.98 1.97 15.28
CA ILE A 193 -14.61 1.04 14.31
C ILE A 193 -13.83 -0.28 14.15
N SER A 194 -12.68 -0.39 14.82
CA SER A 194 -11.78 -1.52 14.71
C SER A 194 -11.81 -2.45 15.93
N VAL A 195 -12.50 -2.03 16.99
CA VAL A 195 -12.92 -2.86 18.14
C VAL A 195 -14.18 -3.64 17.78
#